data_AF-A0AAD5D4V4-F1
#
_entry.id   AF-A0AAD5D4V4-F1
#
_cell.length_a   1.000
_cell.length_b   1.000
_cell.length_c   1.000
_cell.angle_alpha   90.00
_cell.angle_beta   90.00
_cell.angle_gamma   90.00
#
_symmetry.space_group_name_H-M   'P 1'
#
loop_
_entity.id
_entity.type
_entity.pdbx_description
1 polymer ?
#
loop_
_entity_poly.entity_id
_entity_poly.type
_entity_poly.pdbx_seq_one_letter_code
_entity_poly.pdbx_strand_id
1 'polypeptide(L)'
;IFQFNGSNSSIQERAKALEVLQYIRNTYHDGKCDIATIEDGRLMSDAETGEFWGFFGGFAPLPRKTQTDDALSTKALPTNKLFCVVKGHAEPVDAEPLTRELLDTNKCYILDCGLEIYVWLGRSTSLDERKAASGATE
;
A
#
# COMPACT_ATOMS: atom_id res chain seq x y z
N ILE A 1 -8.94 18.82 7.16
CA ILE A 1 -8.71 17.52 6.46
C ILE A 1 -9.22 17.67 5.04
N PHE A 2 -8.47 17.21 4.04
CA PHE A 2 -8.90 17.29 2.63
C PHE A 2 -9.43 15.94 2.14
N GLN A 3 -10.58 15.94 1.47
CA GLN A 3 -11.09 14.81 0.70
C GLN A 3 -10.78 15.03 -0.78
N PHE A 4 -9.85 14.27 -1.36
CA PHE A 4 -9.62 14.32 -2.80
C PHE A 4 -10.49 13.31 -3.54
N ASN A 5 -11.38 13.80 -4.41
CA ASN A 5 -12.25 13.00 -5.26
C ASN A 5 -11.66 12.92 -6.67
N GLY A 6 -11.07 11.77 -7.00
CA GLY A 6 -10.56 11.50 -8.35
C GLY A 6 -11.66 11.56 -9.42
N SER A 7 -11.31 11.87 -10.67
CA SER A 7 -12.28 12.12 -11.75
C SER A 7 -13.23 10.95 -12.01
N ASN A 8 -12.81 9.73 -11.65
CA ASN A 8 -13.53 8.48 -11.90
C ASN A 8 -14.12 7.86 -10.63
N SER A 9 -13.98 8.53 -9.48
CA SER A 9 -14.55 8.04 -8.21
C SER A 9 -16.08 8.06 -8.24
N SER A 10 -16.68 6.95 -7.81
CA SER A 10 -18.11 6.74 -7.67
C SER A 10 -18.70 7.47 -6.46
N ILE A 11 -20.02 7.64 -6.45
CA ILE A 11 -20.75 8.24 -5.33
C ILE A 11 -20.53 7.44 -4.04
N GLN A 12 -20.47 6.12 -4.14
CA GLN A 12 -20.28 5.19 -3.03
C GLN A 12 -18.88 5.34 -2.41
N GLU A 13 -17.84 5.42 -3.24
CA GLU A 13 -16.46 5.65 -2.76
C GLU A 13 -16.34 7.01 -2.07
N ARG A 14 -16.91 8.06 -2.66
CA ARG A 14 -16.92 9.41 -2.07
C ARG A 14 -17.66 9.43 -0.73
N ALA A 15 -18.76 8.69 -0.61
CA ALA A 15 -19.51 8.56 0.64
C ALA A 15 -18.70 7.82 1.72
N LYS A 16 -18.00 6.74 1.36
CA LYS A 16 -17.14 6.01 2.31
C LYS A 16 -15.92 6.81 2.73
N ALA A 17 -15.30 7.55 1.81
CA ALA A 17 -14.22 8.48 2.17
C ALA A 17 -14.72 9.52 3.19
N LEU A 18 -15.92 10.07 2.99
CA LEU A 18 -16.51 11.03 3.93
C LEU A 18 -16.79 10.42 5.31
N GLU A 19 -17.28 9.18 5.38
CA GLU A 19 -17.46 8.47 6.66
C GLU A 19 -16.13 8.34 7.43
N VAL A 20 -15.05 7.96 6.74
CA VAL A 20 -13.71 7.86 7.35
C VAL A 20 -13.23 9.23 7.85
N LEU A 21 -13.43 10.28 7.07
CA LEU A 21 -13.04 11.64 7.45
C LEU A 21 -13.82 12.14 8.66
N GLN A 22 -15.12 11.87 8.74
CA GLN A 22 -15.94 12.19 9.90
C GLN A 22 -15.44 11.44 11.15
N TYR A 23 -15.09 10.16 11.01
CA TYR A 23 -14.50 9.39 12.09
C TYR A 23 -13.18 10.01 12.56
N ILE A 24 -12.28 10.35 11.64
CA ILE A 24 -10.98 10.97 11.99
C ILE A 24 -11.19 12.33 12.67
N ARG A 25 -12.04 13.18 12.08
CA ARG A 25 -12.38 14.50 12.62
C ARG A 25 -12.89 14.40 14.06
N ASN A 26 -13.79 13.46 14.33
CA ASN A 26 -14.42 13.34 15.64
C ASN A 26 -13.51 12.64 16.67
N THR A 27 -12.71 11.68 16.23
CA THR A 27 -11.88 10.85 17.14
C THR A 27 -10.54 11.49 17.46
N TYR A 28 -9.89 12.13 16.48
CA TYR A 28 -8.52 12.62 16.62
C TYR A 28 -8.41 14.15 16.60
N HIS A 29 -9.48 14.86 16.22
CA HIS A 29 -9.49 16.32 16.15
C HIS A 29 -10.62 16.97 16.96
N ASP A 30 -11.27 16.22 17.86
CA ASP A 30 -12.36 16.69 18.71
C ASP A 30 -13.50 17.41 17.96
N GLY A 31 -13.72 17.09 16.69
CA GLY A 31 -14.72 17.77 15.86
C GLY A 31 -14.30 19.17 15.37
N LYS A 32 -13.11 19.68 15.73
CA LYS A 32 -12.69 21.08 15.50
C LYS A 32 -11.98 21.34 14.18
N CYS A 33 -11.72 20.30 13.39
CA CYS A 33 -11.09 20.44 12.08
C CYS A 33 -12.14 20.51 10.97
N ASP A 34 -11.92 21.40 10.00
CA ASP A 34 -12.74 21.53 8.81
C ASP A 34 -12.44 20.43 7.79
N ILE A 35 -13.45 20.05 7.00
CA ILE A 35 -13.32 19.09 5.90
C ILE A 35 -13.55 19.85 4.59
N ALA A 36 -12.54 19.86 3.71
CA ALA A 36 -12.61 20.47 2.39
C ALA A 36 -12.58 19.38 1.31
N THR A 37 -13.50 19.45 0.35
CA THR A 37 -13.60 18.46 -0.74
C THR A 37 -12.96 19.01 -2.00
N ILE A 38 -11.94 18.33 -2.50
CA ILE A 38 -11.16 18.70 -3.67
C ILE A 38 -11.55 17.78 -4.82
N GLU A 39 -12.07 18.34 -5.90
CA GLU A 39 -12.46 17.58 -7.09
C GLU A 39 -11.34 17.59 -8.13
N ASP A 40 -10.97 16.41 -8.62
CA ASP A 40 -10.05 16.25 -9.73
C ASP A 40 -10.59 16.92 -11.01
N GLY A 41 -9.72 17.62 -11.72
CA GLY A 41 -10.07 18.35 -12.96
C GLY A 41 -10.77 19.69 -12.77
N ARG A 42 -11.14 20.09 -11.54
CA ARG A 42 -11.47 21.51 -11.27
C ARG A 42 -10.16 22.29 -11.14
N LEU A 43 -9.85 23.03 -12.18
CA LEU A 43 -8.63 23.84 -12.26
C LEU A 43 -8.69 24.96 -11.22
N MET A 44 -7.99 24.79 -10.09
CA MET A 44 -7.74 25.78 -9.03
C MET A 44 -8.82 26.87 -8.88
N SER A 45 -10.09 26.46 -8.82
CA SER A 45 -11.21 27.39 -8.84
C SER A 45 -11.45 28.06 -7.49
N ASP A 46 -10.90 27.46 -6.42
CA ASP A 46 -11.10 27.88 -5.04
C ASP A 46 -9.79 27.76 -4.24
N ALA A 47 -9.74 28.49 -3.12
CA ALA A 47 -8.55 28.60 -2.28
C ALA A 47 -8.15 27.25 -1.64
N GLU A 48 -9.14 26.41 -1.31
CA GLU A 48 -8.92 25.10 -0.69
C GLU A 48 -8.20 24.14 -1.65
N THR A 49 -8.55 24.16 -2.95
CA THR A 49 -7.84 23.38 -3.98
C THR A 49 -6.40 23.86 -4.12
N GLY A 50 -6.17 25.18 -4.09
CA GLY A 50 -4.83 25.75 -4.13
C GLY A 50 -3.98 25.35 -2.92
N GLU A 51 -4.55 25.42 -1.71
CA GLU A 51 -3.91 24.99 -0.47
C GLU A 51 -3.56 23.49 -0.50
N PHE A 52 -4.51 22.65 -0.93
CA PHE A 52 -4.31 21.21 -1.09
C PHE A 52 -3.10 20.90 -1.98
N TRP A 53 -3.07 21.44 -3.21
CA TRP A 53 -1.95 21.21 -4.14
C TRP A 53 -0.65 21.87 -3.67
N GLY A 54 -0.74 22.96 -2.91
CA GLY A 54 0.41 23.60 -2.26
C GLY A 54 1.21 22.64 -1.39
N PHE A 55 0.55 21.73 -0.66
CA PHE A 55 1.24 20.68 0.12
C PHE A 55 2.06 19.70 -0.73
N PHE A 56 1.73 19.55 -2.02
CA PHE A 56 2.42 18.68 -2.97
C PHE A 56 3.42 19.43 -3.87
N GLY A 57 3.66 20.73 -3.62
CA GLY A 57 4.54 21.55 -4.45
C GLY A 57 3.87 22.14 -5.70
N GLY A 58 2.54 22.11 -5.76
CA GLY A 58 1.74 22.64 -6.86
C GLY A 58 0.88 21.58 -7.54
N PHE A 59 0.06 22.02 -8.50
CA PHE A 59 -0.82 21.14 -9.26
C PHE A 59 0.00 20.15 -10.10
N ALA A 60 -0.36 18.87 -10.02
CA ALA A 60 0.20 17.81 -10.87
C ALA A 60 -0.92 17.12 -11.68
N PRO A 61 -0.77 16.98 -13.01
CA PRO A 61 -1.75 16.26 -13.83
C PRO A 61 -1.72 14.76 -13.49
N LEU A 62 -2.85 14.23 -13.00
CA LEU A 62 -2.97 12.83 -12.65
C LEU A 62 -3.39 11.97 -13.86
N PRO A 63 -2.82 10.77 -14.04
CA PRO A 63 -3.27 9.83 -15.06
C PRO A 63 -4.73 9.40 -14.81
N ARG A 64 -5.59 9.53 -15.84
CA ARG A 64 -6.98 9.05 -15.75
C ARG A 64 -7.01 7.52 -15.86
N LYS A 65 -7.28 6.82 -14.75
CA LYS A 65 -7.54 5.37 -14.76
C LYS A 65 -8.85 5.09 -15.51
N THR A 66 -8.82 4.42 -16.66
CA THR A 66 -10.04 3.97 -17.34
C THR A 66 -10.84 3.03 -16.42
N GLN A 67 -12.16 3.25 -16.30
CA GLN A 67 -13.11 2.51 -15.42
C GLN A 67 -13.11 0.98 -15.56
N THR A 68 -12.37 0.43 -16.53
CA THR A 68 -12.24 -1.00 -16.77
C THR A 68 -11.39 -1.75 -15.72
N ASP A 69 -10.67 -1.05 -14.83
CA ASP A 69 -9.69 -1.70 -13.94
C ASP A 69 -10.18 -2.10 -12.54
N ASP A 70 -11.35 -1.64 -12.07
CA ASP A 70 -11.83 -2.07 -10.74
C ASP A 70 -12.24 -3.56 -10.70
N ALA A 71 -12.59 -4.12 -11.86
CA ALA A 71 -12.80 -5.56 -12.02
C ALA A 71 -11.50 -6.35 -12.31
N LEU A 72 -10.37 -5.67 -12.57
CA LEU A 72 -9.08 -6.26 -12.92
C LEU A 72 -8.02 -6.11 -11.82
N SER A 73 -8.17 -5.14 -10.90
CA SER A 73 -7.27 -4.99 -9.75
C SER A 73 -7.39 -6.12 -8.74
N THR A 74 -8.43 -6.94 -8.81
CA THR A 74 -8.56 -8.21 -8.06
C THR A 74 -8.07 -9.44 -8.85
N LYS A 75 -7.59 -9.23 -10.08
CA LYS A 75 -7.19 -10.31 -11.02
C LYS A 75 -5.75 -10.31 -11.47
N ALA A 76 -4.96 -9.28 -11.14
CA ALA A 76 -3.53 -9.53 -10.99
C ALA A 76 -3.40 -10.41 -9.75
N LEU A 77 -3.34 -11.73 -9.95
CA LEU A 77 -2.92 -12.66 -8.90
C LEU A 77 -1.72 -12.01 -8.21
N PRO A 78 -1.71 -11.84 -6.87
CA PRO A 78 -0.49 -11.42 -6.20
C PRO A 78 0.57 -12.42 -6.64
N THR A 79 1.54 -11.94 -7.42
CA THR A 79 2.70 -12.75 -7.80
C THR A 79 3.49 -12.90 -6.54
N ASN A 80 3.12 -13.88 -5.73
CA ASN A 80 3.79 -14.20 -4.49
C ASN A 80 5.23 -14.52 -4.88
N LYS A 81 6.16 -13.73 -4.38
CA LYS A 81 7.59 -13.94 -4.63
C LYS A 81 8.21 -14.47 -3.37
N LEU A 82 8.86 -15.63 -3.49
CA LEU A 82 9.62 -16.21 -2.40
C LEU A 82 11.09 -15.86 -2.58
N PHE A 83 11.74 -15.45 -1.50
CA PHE A 83 13.18 -15.20 -1.45
C PHE A 83 13.81 -16.05 -0.36
N CYS A 84 14.99 -16.60 -0.61
CA CYS A 84 15.84 -17.25 0.37
C CYS A 84 16.83 -16.22 0.91
N VAL A 85 16.97 -16.12 2.22
CA VAL A 85 17.97 -15.24 2.83
C VAL A 85 19.30 -15.96 2.92
N VAL A 86 20.30 -15.47 2.19
CA VAL A 86 21.66 -16.00 2.19
C VAL A 86 22.61 -14.87 2.59
N LYS A 87 23.29 -15.04 3.74
CA LYS A 87 24.24 -14.03 4.27
C LYS A 87 23.64 -12.61 4.39
N GLY A 88 22.36 -12.51 4.74
CA GLY A 88 21.65 -11.23 4.89
C GLY A 88 21.11 -10.63 3.59
N HIS A 89 21.26 -11.30 2.45
CA HIS A 89 20.69 -10.88 1.18
C HIS A 89 19.52 -11.77 0.77
N ALA A 90 18.45 -11.18 0.25
CA ALA A 90 17.29 -11.87 -0.27
C ALA A 90 17.52 -12.30 -1.73
N GLU A 91 17.68 -13.60 -1.96
CA GLU A 91 17.85 -14.18 -3.30
C GLU A 91 16.52 -14.79 -3.78
N PRO A 92 16.05 -14.50 -5.00
CA PRO A 92 14.76 -14.99 -5.48
C PRO A 92 14.76 -16.51 -5.65
N VAL A 93 13.66 -17.16 -5.26
CA VAL A 93 13.40 -18.58 -5.48
C VAL A 93 12.51 -18.70 -6.72
N ASP A 94 13.06 -19.25 -7.80
CA ASP A 94 12.34 -19.49 -9.05
C ASP A 94 11.51 -20.77 -8.94
N ALA A 95 10.28 -20.65 -8.46
CA ALA A 95 9.34 -21.76 -8.31
C ALA A 95 7.89 -21.30 -8.46
N GLU A 96 7.13 -22.01 -9.29
CA GLU A 96 5.68 -21.86 -9.42
C GLU A 96 5.03 -23.24 -9.62
N PRO A 97 4.06 -23.67 -8.77
CA PRO A 97 3.50 -22.94 -7.64
C PRO A 97 4.44 -22.92 -6.41
N LEU A 98 4.29 -21.92 -5.55
CA LEU A 98 4.94 -21.92 -4.23
C LEU A 98 4.29 -22.99 -3.33
N THR A 99 5.06 -23.96 -2.88
CA THR A 99 4.62 -24.98 -1.92
C THR A 99 5.47 -24.94 -0.64
N ARG A 100 4.93 -25.49 0.44
CA ARG A 100 5.61 -25.52 1.76
C ARG A 100 6.94 -26.27 1.70
N GLU A 101 7.08 -27.22 0.78
CA GLU A 101 8.27 -28.05 0.59
C GLU A 101 9.49 -27.25 0.13
N LEU A 102 9.30 -26.02 -0.38
CA LEU A 102 10.39 -25.10 -0.72
C LEU A 102 11.12 -24.54 0.52
N LEU A 103 10.52 -24.65 1.71
CA LEU A 103 11.04 -24.09 2.96
C LEU A 103 11.94 -25.11 3.68
N ASP A 104 13.26 -24.95 3.53
CA ASP A 104 14.26 -25.72 4.27
C ASP A 104 14.40 -25.20 5.71
N THR A 105 14.20 -26.07 6.70
CA THR A 105 14.33 -25.75 8.14
C THR A 105 15.68 -25.18 8.57
N ASN A 106 16.71 -25.31 7.73
CA ASN A 106 18.05 -24.76 7.96
C ASN A 106 18.25 -23.37 7.35
N LYS A 107 17.21 -22.75 6.77
CA LYS A 107 17.28 -21.44 6.10
C LYS A 107 16.18 -20.50 6.56
N CYS A 108 16.28 -19.23 6.18
CA CYS A 108 15.22 -18.24 6.36
C CYS A 108 14.69 -17.79 5.00
N TYR A 109 13.43 -17.41 4.95
CA TYR A 109 12.77 -17.01 3.70
C TYR A 109 11.90 -15.76 3.92
N ILE A 110 11.72 -15.00 2.85
CA ILE A 110 10.80 -13.85 2.78
C ILE A 110 9.75 -14.16 1.72
N LEU A 111 8.48 -14.06 2.08
CA LEU A 111 7.36 -14.16 1.17
C LEU A 111 6.77 -12.77 0.97
N ASP A 112 6.92 -12.23 -0.22
CA ASP A 112 6.35 -10.95 -0.65
C ASP A 112 4.99 -11.19 -1.32
N CYS A 113 3.92 -10.70 -0.66
CA CYS A 113 2.53 -10.75 -1.12
C CYS A 113 2.04 -9.38 -1.65
N GLY A 114 2.95 -8.43 -1.89
CA GLY A 114 2.66 -7.08 -2.36
C GLY A 114 2.26 -6.11 -1.24
N LEU A 115 1.15 -6.37 -0.56
CA LEU A 115 0.68 -5.53 0.56
C LEU A 115 1.23 -5.98 1.92
N GLU A 116 1.66 -7.24 2.01
CA GLU A 116 2.17 -7.86 3.23
C GLU A 116 3.45 -8.62 2.92
N ILE A 117 4.38 -8.61 3.86
CA ILE A 117 5.63 -9.36 3.80
C ILE A 117 5.68 -10.30 5.01
N TYR A 118 5.97 -11.57 4.75
CA TYR A 118 6.10 -12.59 5.79
C TYR A 118 7.53 -13.11 5.85
N VAL A 119 8.10 -13.16 7.05
CA VAL A 119 9.44 -13.73 7.28
C VAL A 119 9.30 -15.09 7.93
N TRP A 120 9.79 -16.13 7.26
CA TRP A 120 9.86 -17.47 7.82
C TRP A 120 11.27 -17.75 8.33
N LEU A 121 11.37 -18.13 9.60
CA LEU A 121 12.63 -18.46 10.26
C LEU A 121 12.72 -19.97 10.45
N GLY A 122 13.61 -20.64 9.71
CA GLY A 122 13.81 -22.07 9.81
C GLY A 122 14.25 -22.47 11.21
N ARG A 123 13.67 -23.54 11.76
CA ARG A 123 13.88 -23.92 13.17
C ARG A 123 15.36 -24.19 13.52
N SER A 124 16.14 -24.63 12.52
CA SER A 124 17.55 -25.03 12.67
C SER A 124 18.52 -23.91 12.35
N THR A 125 18.03 -22.70 12.05
CA THR A 125 18.87 -21.51 11.81
C THR A 125 19.42 -20.93 13.11
N SER A 126 20.61 -20.34 13.02
CA SER A 126 21.27 -19.61 14.10
C SER A 126 20.59 -18.27 14.41
N LEU A 127 20.88 -17.70 15.58
CA LEU A 127 20.36 -16.38 15.97
C LEU A 127 20.80 -15.28 14.98
N ASP A 128 22.02 -15.35 14.48
CA ASP A 128 22.57 -14.34 13.56
C ASP A 128 21.89 -14.41 12.18
N GLU A 129 21.62 -15.61 11.67
CA GLU A 129 20.84 -15.80 10.42
C GLU A 129 19.40 -15.27 10.57
N ARG A 130 18.79 -15.46 11.74
CA ARG A 130 17.44 -14.93 12.02
C ARG A 130 17.42 -13.41 12.07
N LYS A 131 18.40 -12.80 12.73
CA LYS A 131 18.56 -11.33 12.75
C LYS A 131 18.79 -10.77 11.36
N ALA A 132 19.65 -11.42 10.58
CA ALA A 132 19.92 -11.02 9.19
C ALA A 132 18.66 -11.11 8.32
N ALA A 133 17.84 -12.16 8.50
CA ALA A 133 16.57 -12.30 7.77
C ALA A 133 15.54 -11.23 8.16
N SER A 134 15.46 -10.85 9.43
CA SER A 134 14.61 -9.73 9.86
C SER A 134 15.09 -8.38 9.36
N GLY A 135 16.40 -8.16 9.23
CA GLY A 135 16.95 -6.93 8.65
C GLY A 135 16.83 -6.85 7.12
N ALA A 136 16.74 -7.99 6.44
CA ALA A 136 16.60 -8.05 4.98
C ALA A 136 15.20 -7.59 4.48
N THR A 137 14.26 -7.30 5.38
CA THR A 137 12.94 -6.74 5.07
C THR A 137 12.78 -5.25 5.36
N GLU A 138 13.82 -4.59 5.88
CA GLU A 138 13.85 -3.13 6.14
C GLU A 138 14.25 -2.31 4.90
#